data_AF-A0A920YUR9-F1
#
_entry.id   AF-A0A920YUR9-F1
#
_cell.length_a   1.000
_cell.length_b   1.000
_cell.length_c   1.000
_cell.angle_alpha   90.00
_cell.angle_beta   90.00
_cell.angle_gamma   90.00
#
_symmetry.space_group_name_H-M   'P 1'
#
loop_
_entity.id
_entity.type
_entity.pdbx_description
1 polymer ?
#
loop_
_entity_poly.entity_id
_entity_poly.type
_entity_poly.pdbx_seq_one_letter_code
_entity_poly.pdbx_strand_id
1 'polypeptide(L)'
;MEIGRISQGLINNTINSVESVKSSVEQDSFEKKLQDAIDNNNEEQLKAACKEFEGIMLSMIYKQMKSAIPKSDLIPSDAGRDIFESMLDEALMEEASNGRGVGLADVLYKQLSRNLSGQLPENNEGSNSGDTAEIMSVEGESSGE
;
A
#
# COMPACT_ATOMS: atom_id res chain seq x y z
N MET A 1 5.77 22.53 44.85
CA MET A 1 5.86 22.72 43.38
C MET A 1 6.30 21.40 42.73
N GLU A 2 5.56 20.30 43.00
CA GLU A 2 5.97 18.91 42.66
C GLU A 2 4.83 18.12 41.98
N ILE A 3 3.56 18.44 42.28
CA ILE A 3 2.39 17.69 41.81
C ILE A 3 2.17 17.81 40.29
N GLY A 4 2.51 18.96 39.68
CA GLY A 4 2.39 19.16 38.24
C GLY A 4 3.36 18.32 37.41
N ARG A 5 4.55 18.01 37.94
CA ARG A 5 5.57 17.22 37.25
C ARG A 5 5.25 15.73 37.25
N ILE A 6 4.67 15.23 38.35
CA ILE A 6 4.21 13.84 38.47
C ILE A 6 3.06 13.57 37.48
N SER A 7 2.12 14.51 37.35
CA SER A 7 1.00 14.37 36.41
C SER A 7 1.44 14.33 34.95
N GLN A 8 2.39 15.19 34.53
CA GLN A 8 2.92 15.18 33.16
C GLN A 8 3.73 13.91 32.84
N GLY A 9 4.54 13.41 33.78
CA GLY A 9 5.29 12.17 33.59
C GLY A 9 4.39 10.94 33.39
N LEU A 10 3.27 10.88 34.11
CA LEU A 10 2.28 9.80 33.98
C LEU A 10 1.50 9.87 32.66
N ILE A 11 1.16 11.07 32.19
CA ILE A 11 0.47 11.28 30.91
C ILE A 11 1.38 10.89 29.76
N ASN A 12 2.63 11.35 29.74
CA ASN A 12 3.58 11.01 28.68
C ASN A 12 3.84 9.50 28.60
N ASN A 13 3.96 8.83 29.75
CA ASN A 13 4.20 7.37 29.76
C ASN A 13 2.96 6.57 29.30
N THR A 14 1.76 7.06 29.59
CA THR A 14 0.51 6.42 29.15
C THR A 14 0.29 6.60 27.64
N ILE A 15 0.53 7.81 27.11
CA ILE A 15 0.42 8.10 25.68
C ILE A 15 1.41 7.25 24.87
N ASN A 16 2.67 7.16 25.32
CA ASN A 16 3.69 6.33 24.65
C ASN A 16 3.31 4.84 24.62
N SER A 17 2.68 4.33 25.69
CA SER A 17 2.21 2.95 25.76
C SER A 17 1.05 2.68 24.78
N VAL A 18 0.11 3.63 24.67
CA VAL A 18 -1.04 3.54 23.75
C VAL A 18 -0.59 3.60 22.28
N GLU A 19 0.37 4.47 21.95
CA GLU A 19 0.95 4.59 20.61
C GLU A 19 1.63 3.27 20.18
N SER A 20 2.41 2.67 21.08
CA SER A 20 3.09 1.39 20.84
C SER A 20 2.11 0.24 20.62
N VAL A 21 1.01 0.21 21.38
CA VAL A 21 -0.02 -0.84 21.25
C VAL A 21 -0.83 -0.65 19.95
N LYS A 22 -1.18 0.60 19.58
CA LYS A 22 -1.86 0.91 18.31
C LYS A 22 -1.01 0.43 17.12
N SER A 23 0.29 0.74 17.11
CA SER A 23 1.19 0.33 16.04
C SER A 23 1.31 -1.19 15.88
N SER A 24 1.38 -1.95 16.98
CA SER A 24 1.44 -3.42 16.92
C SER A 24 0.13 -4.04 16.43
N VAL A 25 -1.01 -3.53 16.88
CA VAL A 25 -2.33 -4.02 16.46
C VAL A 25 -2.59 -3.72 14.98
N GLU A 26 -2.17 -2.55 14.49
CA GLU A 26 -2.26 -2.20 13.07
C GLU A 26 -1.34 -3.09 12.22
N GLN A 27 -0.11 -3.38 12.66
CA GLN A 27 0.83 -4.27 11.96
C GLN A 27 0.33 -5.72 11.86
N ASP A 28 -0.16 -6.30 12.96
CA ASP A 28 -0.70 -7.67 12.97
C ASP A 28 -1.94 -7.80 12.06
N SER A 29 -2.76 -6.74 12.02
CA SER A 29 -3.93 -6.69 11.14
C SER A 29 -3.55 -6.55 9.66
N PHE A 30 -2.48 -5.81 9.37
CA PHE A 30 -1.98 -5.59 8.02
C PHE A 30 -1.39 -6.86 7.42
N GLU A 31 -0.52 -7.55 8.17
CA GLU A 31 0.10 -8.80 7.71
C GLU A 31 -0.97 -9.84 7.38
N LYS A 32 -1.99 -9.95 8.22
CA LYS A 32 -3.13 -10.83 7.98
C LYS A 32 -3.89 -10.47 6.71
N LYS A 33 -4.24 -9.19 6.50
CA LYS A 33 -4.91 -8.73 5.26
C LYS A 33 -4.09 -9.04 4.01
N LEU A 34 -2.76 -8.90 4.10
CA LEU A 34 -1.86 -9.19 2.98
C LEU A 34 -1.80 -10.69 2.68
N GLN A 35 -1.67 -11.54 3.71
CA GLN A 35 -1.69 -13.00 3.56
C GLN A 35 -3.03 -13.46 2.97
N ASP A 36 -4.14 -13.00 3.53
CA ASP A 36 -5.49 -13.32 3.04
C ASP A 36 -5.66 -12.88 1.57
N ALA A 37 -5.13 -11.73 1.17
CA ALA A 37 -5.20 -11.25 -0.22
C ALA A 37 -4.38 -12.13 -1.18
N ILE A 38 -3.21 -12.60 -0.75
CA ILE A 38 -2.34 -13.50 -1.52
C ILE A 38 -3.00 -14.87 -1.66
N ASP A 39 -3.43 -15.47 -0.56
CA ASP A 39 -4.00 -16.82 -0.53
C ASP A 39 -5.28 -16.91 -1.37
N ASN A 40 -6.13 -15.87 -1.31
CA ASN A 40 -7.39 -15.83 -2.05
C ASN A 40 -7.25 -15.25 -3.47
N ASN A 41 -6.03 -14.94 -3.92
CA ASN A 41 -5.77 -14.28 -5.20
C ASN A 41 -6.64 -13.02 -5.44
N ASN A 42 -6.91 -12.28 -4.38
CA ASN A 42 -7.79 -11.11 -4.42
C ASN A 42 -6.98 -9.86 -4.76
N GLU A 43 -6.93 -9.53 -6.05
CA GLU A 43 -6.17 -8.38 -6.56
C GLU A 43 -6.59 -7.04 -5.94
N GLU A 44 -7.89 -6.85 -5.65
CA GLU A 44 -8.41 -5.62 -5.06
C GLU A 44 -7.92 -5.46 -3.61
N GLN A 45 -7.98 -6.54 -2.83
CA GLN A 45 -7.46 -6.54 -1.46
C GLN A 45 -5.94 -6.39 -1.43
N LEU A 46 -5.22 -7.01 -2.36
CA LEU A 46 -3.77 -6.87 -2.48
C LEU A 46 -3.39 -5.43 -2.79
N LYS A 47 -4.11 -4.78 -3.71
CA LYS A 47 -3.91 -3.36 -4.04
C LYS A 47 -4.25 -2.44 -2.87
N ALA A 48 -5.34 -2.72 -2.14
CA ALA A 48 -5.71 -1.97 -0.94
C ALA A 48 -4.63 -2.08 0.15
N ALA A 49 -4.12 -3.27 0.42
CA ALA A 49 -3.01 -3.47 1.34
C ALA A 49 -1.75 -2.71 0.88
N CYS A 50 -1.40 -2.76 -0.42
CA CYS A 50 -0.27 -1.97 -0.94
C CYS A 50 -0.45 -0.46 -0.71
N LYS A 51 -1.68 0.06 -0.83
CA LYS A 51 -1.99 1.47 -0.55
C LYS A 51 -1.90 1.82 0.94
N GLU A 52 -2.41 0.96 1.81
CA GLU A 52 -2.26 1.11 3.27
C GLU A 52 -0.78 1.15 3.67
N PHE A 53 0.05 0.28 3.08
CA PHE A 53 1.49 0.25 3.31
C PHE A 53 2.19 1.54 2.85
N GLU A 54 1.84 2.06 1.67
CA GLU A 54 2.38 3.33 1.18
C GLU A 54 2.08 4.49 2.14
N GLY A 55 0.88 4.54 2.73
CA GLY A 55 0.51 5.54 3.74
C GLY A 55 1.39 5.48 4.99
N ILE A 56 1.64 4.27 5.52
CA ILE A 56 2.52 4.06 6.67
C ILE A 56 3.95 4.52 6.36
N MET A 57 4.47 4.10 5.20
CA MET A 57 5.82 4.48 4.78
C MET A 57 5.95 5.99 4.59
N LEU A 58 4.94 6.63 3.99
CA LEU A 58 4.92 8.09 3.81
C LEU A 58 4.94 8.81 5.16
N SER A 59 4.14 8.35 6.12
CA SER A 59 4.14 8.88 7.49
C SER A 59 5.51 8.73 8.15
N MET A 60 6.17 7.59 7.98
CA MET A 60 7.52 7.37 8.50
C MET A 60 8.53 8.35 7.86
N ILE A 61 8.53 8.49 6.54
CA ILE A 61 9.42 9.42 5.83
C ILE A 61 9.18 10.85 6.31
N TYR A 62 7.93 11.27 6.39
CA TYR A 62 7.55 12.61 6.84
C TYR A 62 8.02 12.89 8.28
N LYS A 63 7.82 11.95 9.20
CA LYS A 63 8.34 12.05 10.58
C LYS A 63 9.87 12.19 10.62
N GLN A 64 10.59 11.45 9.76
CA GLN A 64 12.05 11.58 9.66
C GLN A 64 12.48 12.92 9.07
N MET A 65 11.78 13.43 8.05
CA MET A 65 12.02 14.76 7.49
C MET A 65 11.85 15.86 8.55
N LYS A 66 10.77 15.79 9.34
CA LYS A 66 10.52 16.73 10.44
C LYS A 66 11.58 16.63 11.54
N SER A 67 12.02 15.41 11.86
CA SER A 67 13.08 15.17 12.86
C SER A 67 14.47 15.67 12.43
N ALA A 68 14.71 15.79 11.12
CA ALA A 68 15.96 16.35 10.58
C ALA A 68 16.04 17.88 10.71
N ILE A 69 14.94 18.57 11.03
CA ILE A 69 14.92 20.02 11.25
C ILE A 69 15.39 20.30 12.69
N PRO A 70 16.49 21.05 12.90
CA PRO A 70 16.97 21.38 14.24
C PRO A 70 15.91 22.13 15.03
N LYS A 71 15.60 21.67 16.24
CA LYS A 71 14.72 22.41 17.16
C LYS A 71 15.47 23.66 17.64
N SER A 72 14.81 24.81 17.57
CA SER A 72 15.38 26.08 18.04
C SER A 72 15.21 26.22 19.55
N ASP A 73 16.28 26.52 20.27
CA ASP A 73 16.24 26.82 21.71
C ASP A 73 15.44 28.09 22.04
N LEU A 74 15.16 28.93 21.03
CA LEU A 74 14.38 30.15 21.19
C LEU A 74 12.87 29.90 21.34
N ILE A 75 12.38 28.74 20.87
CA ILE A 75 10.98 28.35 20.99
C ILE A 75 10.92 27.07 21.83
N PRO A 76 10.51 27.15 23.11
CA PRO A 76 10.39 25.96 23.94
C PRO A 76 9.32 25.02 23.38
N SER A 77 9.62 23.72 23.37
CA SER A 77 8.64 22.68 23.07
C SER A 77 7.56 22.65 24.15
N ASP A 78 6.30 22.59 23.74
CA ASP A 78 5.14 22.47 24.61
C ASP A 78 4.40 21.16 24.33
N ALA A 79 4.03 20.42 25.37
CA ALA A 79 3.37 19.12 25.24
C ALA A 79 2.02 19.21 24.53
N GLY A 80 1.27 20.31 24.76
CA GLY A 80 0.02 20.56 24.06
C GLY A 80 0.24 20.77 22.56
N ARG A 81 1.30 21.48 22.20
CA ARG A 81 1.71 21.68 20.81
C ARG A 81 2.14 20.38 20.15
N ASP A 82 2.95 19.56 20.82
CA ASP A 82 3.42 18.29 20.27
C ASP A 82 2.25 17.34 19.95
N ILE A 83 1.23 17.28 20.82
CA ILE A 83 0.01 16.50 20.58
C ILE A 83 -0.80 17.05 19.41
N PHE A 84 -0.98 18.37 19.35
CA PHE A 84 -1.73 18.98 18.24
C PHE A 84 -1.00 18.76 16.90
N GLU A 85 0.31 18.92 16.89
CA GLU A 85 1.14 18.66 15.72
C GLU A 85 1.11 17.20 15.32
N SER A 86 1.10 16.23 16.25
CA SER A 86 1.00 14.82 15.89
C SER A 86 -0.35 14.47 15.25
N MET A 87 -1.45 15.05 15.76
CA MET A 87 -2.78 14.89 15.15
C MET A 87 -2.86 15.54 13.76
N LEU A 88 -2.24 16.72 13.59
CA LEU A 88 -2.15 17.40 12.30
C LEU A 88 -1.34 16.58 11.30
N ASP A 89 -0.20 16.04 11.74
CA ASP A 89 0.67 15.20 10.95
C ASP A 89 -0.07 13.92 10.49
N GLU A 90 -0.85 13.28 11.38
CA GLU A 90 -1.67 12.10 11.04
C GLU A 90 -2.70 12.41 9.96
N ALA A 91 -3.50 13.47 10.13
CA ALA A 91 -4.51 13.88 9.14
C ALA A 91 -3.89 14.28 7.79
N LEU A 92 -2.75 14.97 7.83
CA LEU A 92 -2.03 15.37 6.61
C LEU A 92 -1.51 14.14 5.85
N MET A 93 -0.95 13.17 6.56
CA MET A 93 -0.44 11.94 5.95
C MET A 93 -1.56 11.06 5.41
N GLU A 94 -2.70 10.98 6.11
CA GLU A 94 -3.90 10.30 5.64
C GLU A 94 -4.36 10.88 4.30
N GLU A 95 -4.53 12.19 4.21
CA GLU A 95 -4.94 12.87 2.96
C GLU A 95 -3.89 12.70 1.85
N ALA A 96 -2.60 12.84 2.19
CA ALA A 96 -1.51 12.66 1.22
C ALA A 96 -1.45 11.24 0.65
N SER A 97 -1.75 10.23 1.47
CA SER A 97 -1.83 8.83 1.06
C SER A 97 -3.08 8.52 0.21
N ASN A 98 -4.19 9.23 0.46
CA ASN A 98 -5.43 9.05 -0.27
C ASN A 98 -5.41 9.65 -1.67
N GLY A 99 -4.65 10.74 -1.85
CA GLY A 99 -4.43 11.41 -3.13
C GLY A 99 -3.57 10.60 -4.12
N ARG A 100 -2.69 11.28 -4.86
CA ARG A 100 -1.86 10.64 -5.90
C ARG A 100 -0.72 9.79 -5.31
N GLY A 101 -0.39 9.95 -4.03
CA GLY A 101 0.71 9.25 -3.37
C GLY A 101 2.08 9.51 -4.03
N VAL A 102 3.06 8.69 -3.67
CA VAL A 102 4.39 8.63 -4.32
C VAL A 102 4.43 7.56 -5.42
N GLY A 103 3.39 6.72 -5.53
CA GLY A 103 3.27 5.66 -6.53
C GLY A 103 3.98 4.36 -6.12
N LEU A 104 4.33 4.22 -4.85
CA LEU A 104 5.00 3.02 -4.36
C LEU A 104 4.04 1.82 -4.30
N ALA A 105 2.77 2.04 -3.95
CA ALA A 105 1.78 0.97 -3.90
C ALA A 105 1.65 0.27 -5.26
N ASP A 106 1.67 1.02 -6.36
CA ASP A 106 1.56 0.46 -7.71
C ASP A 106 2.79 -0.40 -8.08
N VAL A 107 3.98 0.04 -7.67
CA VAL A 107 5.22 -0.72 -7.89
C VAL A 107 5.21 -2.00 -7.06
N LEU A 108 4.84 -1.90 -5.79
CA LEU A 108 4.76 -3.04 -4.87
C LEU A 108 3.71 -4.05 -5.35
N TYR A 109 2.52 -3.58 -5.70
CA TYR A 109 1.46 -4.41 -6.27
C TYR A 109 1.94 -5.17 -7.50
N LYS A 110 2.59 -4.50 -8.47
CA LYS A 110 3.14 -5.16 -9.67
C LYS A 110 4.16 -6.24 -9.35
N GLN A 111 5.00 -6.04 -8.32
CA GLN A 111 5.95 -7.06 -7.90
C GLN A 111 5.25 -8.25 -7.26
N LEU A 112 4.29 -7.99 -6.35
CA LEU A 112 3.56 -9.04 -5.63
C LEU A 112 2.65 -9.84 -6.57
N SER A 113 1.89 -9.17 -7.45
CA SER A 113 0.99 -9.82 -8.40
C SER A 113 1.74 -10.67 -9.42
N ARG A 114 2.91 -10.24 -9.88
CA ARG A 114 3.76 -11.05 -10.79
C ARG A 114 4.24 -12.35 -10.13
N ASN A 115 4.53 -12.33 -8.83
CA ASN A 115 4.91 -13.55 -8.10
C ASN A 115 3.71 -14.48 -7.91
N LEU A 116 2.49 -13.93 -7.80
CA LEU A 116 1.25 -14.69 -7.72
C LEU A 116 0.89 -15.37 -9.05
N SER A 117 1.01 -14.64 -10.18
CA SER A 117 0.75 -15.17 -11.52
C SER A 117 1.78 -16.21 -11.98
N GLY A 118 2.97 -16.26 -11.37
CA GLY A 118 4.02 -17.25 -11.66
C GLY A 118 3.74 -18.67 -11.15
N GLN A 119 2.60 -18.90 -10.46
CA GLN A 119 2.17 -20.21 -9.95
C GLN A 119 1.00 -20.83 -10.74
N LEU A 120 0.69 -20.33 -11.94
CA LEU A 120 -0.27 -20.98 -12.84
C LEU A 120 0.48 -21.96 -13.76
N PRO A 121 0.12 -23.26 -13.83
CA PRO A 121 0.58 -24.10 -14.92
C PRO A 121 0.02 -23.54 -16.23
N GLU A 122 0.89 -23.28 -17.21
CA GLU A 122 0.47 -23.05 -18.60
C GLU A 122 -0.26 -24.30 -19.10
N ASN A 123 -1.58 -24.29 -19.04
CA ASN A 123 -2.40 -25.22 -19.80
C ASN A 123 -2.50 -24.70 -21.23
N ASN A 124 -1.50 -25.07 -22.03
CA ASN A 124 -1.56 -24.99 -23.47
C ASN A 124 -2.37 -26.19 -23.99
N GLU A 125 -3.70 -26.04 -24.05
CA GLU A 125 -4.54 -26.91 -24.88
C GLU A 125 -5.03 -26.11 -26.09
N GLY A 126 -4.61 -26.59 -27.27
CA GLY A 126 -4.88 -25.97 -28.55
C GLY A 126 -6.34 -26.07 -28.98
N SER A 127 -6.72 -25.11 -29.81
CA SER A 127 -7.81 -25.27 -30.77
C SER A 127 -7.21 -25.26 -32.17
N ASN A 128 -6.69 -26.42 -32.56
CA ASN A 128 -6.61 -26.79 -33.96
C ASN A 128 -8.03 -27.17 -34.39
N SER A 129 -8.72 -26.30 -35.11
CA SER A 129 -9.94 -26.64 -35.84
C SER A 129 -10.05 -25.79 -37.08
N GLY A 130 -9.78 -26.41 -38.23
CA GLY A 130 -10.15 -25.85 -39.53
C GLY A 130 -9.24 -26.19 -40.68
N ASP A 131 -8.72 -27.42 -40.78
CA ASP A 131 -8.13 -27.88 -42.03
C ASP A 131 -8.54 -29.33 -42.32
N THR A 132 -9.69 -29.49 -42.98
CA THR A 132 -10.01 -30.70 -43.74
C THR A 132 -10.80 -30.36 -45.00
N ALA A 133 -10.34 -30.95 -46.10
CA ALA A 133 -11.01 -31.23 -47.36
C ALA A 133 -10.96 -30.15 -48.47
N GLU A 134 -9.84 -30.15 -49.18
CA GLU A 134 -9.78 -30.56 -50.59
C GLU A 134 -11.15 -30.86 -51.26
N ILE A 135 -11.60 -29.95 -52.13
CA ILE A 135 -12.35 -30.31 -53.34
C ILE A 135 -11.68 -29.65 -54.54
N MET A 136 -11.20 -30.53 -55.41
CA MET A 136 -10.54 -30.30 -56.68
C MET A 136 -11.58 -29.97 -57.77
N SER A 137 -11.16 -29.13 -58.73
CA SER A 137 -11.67 -29.03 -60.12
C SER A 137 -13.06 -28.42 -60.35
N VAL A 138 -13.10 -27.30 -61.09
CA VAL A 138 -13.62 -27.25 -62.48
C VAL A 138 -13.08 -25.98 -63.16
N GLU A 139 -12.39 -26.18 -64.28
CA GLU A 139 -12.00 -25.16 -65.25
C GLU A 139 -13.25 -24.58 -65.95
N GLY A 140 -13.21 -23.30 -66.30
CA GLY A 140 -14.24 -22.67 -67.12
C GLY A 140 -13.87 -21.24 -67.50
N GLU A 141 -13.29 -21.10 -68.69
CA GLU A 141 -13.00 -19.85 -69.39
C GLU A 141 -14.21 -18.89 -69.46
N SER A 142 -13.96 -17.58 -69.46
CA SER A 142 -14.43 -16.66 -70.51
C SER A 142 -14.18 -15.18 -70.16
N SER A 143 -13.19 -14.61 -70.84
CA SER A 143 -13.20 -13.36 -71.61
C SER A 143 -14.34 -12.32 -71.48
N GLY A 144 -13.92 -11.04 -71.53
CA GLY A 144 -14.65 -9.86 -72.03
C GLY A 144 -15.47 -9.13 -70.96
N GLU A 145 -15.40 -7.80 -70.78
CA GLU A 145 -14.93 -6.66 -71.56
C GLU A 145 -14.36 -5.57 -70.63
#